data_AF-A0A3A9UT56-F1
#
_entry.id   AF-A0A3A9UT56-F1
#
_cell.length_a   1.000
_cell.length_b   1.000
_cell.length_c   1.000
_cell.angle_alpha   90.00
_cell.angle_beta   90.00
_cell.angle_gamma   90.00
#
_symmetry.space_group_name_H-M   'P 1'
#
loop_
_entity.id
_entity.type
_entity.pdbx_description
1 polymer ?
#
loop_
_entity_poly.entity_id
_entity_poly.type
_entity_poly.pdbx_seq_one_letter_code
_entity_poly.pdbx_strand_id
1 'polypeptide(L)'
;MAVWIQIIGLRKPDSIENEKEKIFEILNKTKFDFDFVKQKTGVGLEKIEWNLIESKGIEFFELSMFDQSLKIYFDNPNFIEFSGSFELFSSWFRFADKEQSELTNGIRKVFRKIASEYGISELIYFSEWFFELVEIRNEEETFEDLMERIKNYPGLKREDFFGLESNEYYVETTSPVANNV
;
A
#
# COMPACT_ATOMS: atom_id res chain seq x y z
N MET A 1 -17.47 9.79 9.80
CA MET A 1 -16.85 8.49 10.11
C MET A 1 -15.54 8.45 9.34
N ALA A 2 -14.43 8.09 9.98
CA ALA A 2 -13.20 7.84 9.25
C ALA A 2 -13.41 6.59 8.38
N VAL A 3 -12.78 6.57 7.21
CA VAL A 3 -12.80 5.42 6.29
C VAL A 3 -11.37 5.17 5.87
N TRP A 4 -10.86 3.99 6.17
CA TRP A 4 -9.51 3.60 5.85
C TRP A 4 -9.33 3.25 4.38
N ILE A 5 -8.24 3.69 3.75
CA ILE A 5 -7.81 3.20 2.44
C ILE A 5 -6.87 2.00 2.58
N GLN A 6 -7.21 0.93 1.87
CA GLN A 6 -6.46 -0.31 1.78
C GLN A 6 -5.83 -0.42 0.39
N ILE A 7 -4.54 -0.75 0.38
CA ILE A 7 -3.74 -0.86 -0.84
C ILE A 7 -3.04 -2.21 -0.81
N ILE A 8 -3.28 -3.03 -1.82
CA ILE A 8 -2.62 -4.34 -1.93
C ILE A 8 -1.90 -4.48 -3.27
N GLY A 9 -0.73 -5.10 -3.23
CA GLY A 9 -0.04 -5.61 -4.41
C GLY A 9 -0.19 -7.12 -4.48
N LEU A 10 -0.84 -7.61 -5.55
CA LEU A 10 -1.06 -9.04 -5.72
C LEU A 10 0.27 -9.75 -5.97
N ARG A 11 0.55 -10.79 -5.21
CA ARG A 11 1.75 -11.61 -5.36
C ARG A 11 1.50 -13.07 -5.00
N LYS A 12 2.42 -13.95 -5.39
CA LYS A 12 2.49 -15.33 -4.88
C LYS A 12 3.95 -15.61 -4.47
N PRO A 13 4.25 -15.68 -3.17
CA PRO A 13 5.58 -15.88 -2.65
C PRO A 13 5.93 -17.36 -2.67
N ASP A 14 7.22 -17.66 -2.68
CA ASP A 14 7.72 -19.02 -2.46
C ASP A 14 7.79 -19.37 -0.95
N SER A 15 8.09 -18.40 -0.09
CA SER A 15 8.11 -18.52 1.39
C SER A 15 8.20 -17.15 2.07
N ILE A 16 7.68 -16.98 3.29
CA ILE A 16 7.69 -15.70 4.04
C ILE A 16 9.11 -15.18 4.31
N GLU A 17 10.08 -16.06 4.59
CA GLU A 17 11.46 -15.68 4.85
C GLU A 17 12.11 -15.04 3.62
N ASN A 18 11.96 -15.68 2.46
CA ASN A 18 12.43 -15.11 1.18
C ASN A 18 11.73 -13.78 0.85
N GLU A 19 10.45 -13.63 1.21
CA GLU A 19 9.71 -12.38 1.02
C GLU A 19 10.31 -11.23 1.80
N LYS A 20 10.61 -11.49 3.08
CA LYS A 20 11.23 -10.52 3.97
C LYS A 20 12.58 -10.05 3.44
N GLU A 21 13.42 -10.98 3.01
CA GLU A 21 14.72 -10.66 2.40
C GLU A 21 14.56 -9.85 1.12
N LYS A 22 13.66 -10.26 0.23
CA LYS A 22 13.40 -9.55 -1.03
C LYS A 22 12.91 -8.12 -0.80
N ILE A 23 11.95 -7.92 0.10
CA ILE A 23 11.45 -6.58 0.45
C ILE A 23 12.60 -5.76 1.08
N PHE A 24 13.35 -6.32 2.01
CA PHE A 24 14.50 -5.64 2.63
C PHE A 24 15.53 -5.17 1.60
N GLU A 25 15.86 -6.00 0.61
CA GLU A 25 16.77 -5.62 -0.47
C GLU A 25 16.22 -4.46 -1.29
N ILE A 26 14.93 -4.49 -1.66
CA ILE A 26 14.27 -3.42 -2.41
C ILE A 26 14.34 -2.11 -1.62
N LEU A 27 14.00 -2.14 -0.33
CA LEU A 27 13.97 -0.95 0.51
C LEU A 27 15.36 -0.33 0.71
N ASN A 28 16.43 -1.13 0.70
CA ASN A 28 17.80 -0.63 0.86
C ASN A 28 18.46 -0.19 -0.44
N LYS A 29 18.16 -0.84 -1.57
CA LYS A 29 18.81 -0.55 -2.87
C LYS A 29 18.08 0.53 -3.65
N THR A 30 16.79 0.72 -3.39
CA THR A 30 15.95 1.64 -4.17
C THR A 30 16.06 3.07 -3.66
N LYS A 31 16.33 4.00 -4.57
CA LYS A 31 16.23 5.43 -4.29
C LYS A 31 14.77 5.88 -4.39
N PHE A 32 14.22 6.33 -3.26
CA PHE A 32 12.87 6.87 -3.18
C PHE A 32 12.90 8.42 -3.18
N ASP A 33 11.89 9.01 -3.80
CA ASP A 33 11.67 10.45 -3.77
C ASP A 33 10.64 10.78 -2.69
N PHE A 34 11.09 11.48 -1.64
CA PHE A 34 10.27 11.94 -0.52
C PHE A 34 10.17 13.47 -0.45
N ASP A 35 10.43 14.19 -1.55
CA ASP A 35 10.33 15.66 -1.54
C ASP A 35 8.90 16.16 -1.23
N PHE A 36 7.89 15.33 -1.48
CA PHE A 36 6.50 15.60 -1.09
C PHE A 36 6.29 15.72 0.43
N VAL A 37 7.19 15.18 1.26
CA VAL A 37 7.11 15.26 2.73
C VAL A 37 7.58 16.62 3.25
N LYS A 38 8.59 17.23 2.59
CA LYS A 38 9.11 18.56 2.95
C LYS A 38 8.05 19.64 2.88
N GLN A 39 7.17 19.57 1.89
CA GLN A 39 6.18 20.61 1.65
C GLN A 39 5.09 20.68 2.73
N LYS A 40 4.83 19.57 3.44
CA LYS A 40 3.84 19.52 4.53
C LYS A 40 4.40 19.95 5.88
N THR A 41 5.68 19.68 6.13
CA THR A 41 6.31 19.82 7.46
C THR A 41 7.35 20.94 7.54
N GLY A 42 7.78 21.48 6.39
CA GLY A 42 8.87 22.46 6.32
C GLY A 42 10.26 21.87 6.61
N VAL A 43 10.36 20.56 6.85
CA VAL A 43 11.59 19.85 7.22
C VAL A 43 11.74 18.62 6.32
N GLY A 44 12.93 18.38 5.79
CA GLY A 44 13.21 17.16 5.02
C GLY A 44 13.37 15.93 5.92
N LEU A 45 13.15 14.75 5.35
CA LEU A 45 13.60 13.51 5.98
C LEU A 45 15.14 13.51 5.93
N GLU A 46 15.78 13.69 7.08
CA GLU A 46 17.25 13.70 7.19
C GLU A 46 17.87 12.32 6.93
N LYS A 47 17.12 11.25 7.25
CA LYS A 47 17.49 9.86 6.97
C LYS A 47 16.22 9.06 6.65
N ILE A 48 16.25 8.32 5.54
CA ILE A 48 15.21 7.36 5.17
C ILE A 48 15.72 5.99 5.62
N GLU A 49 15.06 5.39 6.59
CA GLU A 49 15.43 4.09 7.13
C GLU A 49 14.16 3.29 7.37
N TRP A 50 14.03 2.18 6.64
CA TRP A 50 12.95 1.23 6.83
C TRP A 50 13.36 0.24 7.93
N ASN A 51 12.56 0.16 8.98
CA ASN A 51 12.81 -0.74 10.10
C ASN A 51 11.85 -1.91 10.05
N LEU A 52 12.37 -3.11 10.28
CA LEU A 52 11.53 -4.26 10.53
C LEU A 52 10.98 -4.17 11.96
N ILE A 53 9.67 -4.23 12.10
CA ILE A 53 8.95 -4.18 13.37
C ILE A 53 8.08 -5.42 13.48
N GLU A 54 7.94 -5.94 14.70
CA GLU A 54 6.95 -6.96 15.04
C GLU A 54 5.95 -6.37 16.04
N SER A 55 4.66 -6.47 15.76
CA SER A 55 3.59 -6.05 16.68
C SER A 55 2.43 -7.02 16.60
N LYS A 56 1.95 -7.46 17.76
CA LYS A 56 0.86 -8.46 17.88
C LYS A 56 1.09 -9.72 17.04
N GLY A 57 2.34 -10.16 16.91
CA GLY A 57 2.72 -11.35 16.13
C GLY A 57 2.75 -11.14 14.62
N ILE A 58 2.66 -9.89 14.13
CA ILE A 58 2.76 -9.56 12.72
C ILE A 58 4.06 -8.77 12.48
N GLU A 59 4.90 -9.26 11.57
CA GLU A 59 6.08 -8.54 11.09
C GLU A 59 5.71 -7.60 9.92
N PHE A 60 6.28 -6.40 9.91
CA PHE A 60 6.14 -5.44 8.83
C PHE A 60 7.34 -4.50 8.76
N PHE A 61 7.59 -3.93 7.59
CA PHE A 61 8.54 -2.83 7.46
C PHE A 61 7.84 -1.50 7.70
N GLU A 62 8.44 -0.63 8.51
CA GLU A 62 7.96 0.72 8.79
C GLU A 62 9.00 1.77 8.41
N LEU A 63 8.55 2.81 7.72
CA LEU A 63 9.27 4.08 7.58
C LEU A 63 8.55 5.14 8.41
N SER A 64 9.17 5.55 9.50
CA SER A 64 8.69 6.68 10.30
C SER A 64 8.98 8.00 9.58
N MET A 65 7.98 8.85 9.49
CA MET A 65 8.03 10.20 8.90
C MET A 65 7.42 11.19 9.90
N PHE A 66 8.21 11.66 10.84
CA PHE A 66 7.76 12.50 11.96
C PHE A 66 6.70 11.79 12.84
N ASP A 67 5.49 12.33 12.92
CA ASP A 67 4.33 11.76 13.62
C ASP A 67 3.54 10.74 12.76
N GLN A 68 3.97 10.53 11.53
CA GLN A 68 3.32 9.65 10.56
C GLN A 68 4.24 8.45 10.24
N SER A 69 3.68 7.39 9.66
CA SER A 69 4.50 6.29 9.13
C SER A 69 3.90 5.67 7.88
N LEU A 70 4.76 5.06 7.05
CA LEU A 70 4.35 4.13 6.00
C LEU A 70 4.73 2.72 6.43
N LYS A 71 3.87 1.75 6.13
CA LYS A 71 4.07 0.35 6.51
C LYS A 71 3.86 -0.58 5.33
N ILE A 72 4.60 -1.69 5.34
CA ILE A 72 4.53 -2.75 4.34
C ILE A 72 4.36 -4.07 5.09
N TYR A 73 3.16 -4.63 5.04
CA TYR A 73 2.87 -5.93 5.61
C TYR A 73 3.00 -7.02 4.54
N PHE A 74 3.62 -8.14 4.92
CA PHE A 74 3.91 -9.26 4.05
C PHE A 74 3.48 -10.61 4.67
N ASP A 75 2.63 -10.54 5.69
CA ASP A 75 2.06 -11.66 6.45
C ASP A 75 1.11 -12.53 5.61
N ASN A 76 0.46 -11.95 4.60
CA ASN A 76 -0.45 -12.70 3.74
C ASN A 76 0.29 -13.37 2.57
N PRO A 77 -0.02 -14.63 2.21
CA PRO A 77 0.59 -15.30 1.07
C PRO A 77 0.09 -14.78 -0.29
N ASN A 78 -1.05 -14.11 -0.39
CA ASN A 78 -1.64 -13.71 -1.67
C ASN A 78 -1.37 -12.25 -2.05
N PHE A 79 -0.91 -11.42 -1.11
CA PHE A 79 -0.64 -10.02 -1.36
C PHE A 79 0.38 -9.42 -0.39
N ILE A 80 0.92 -8.26 -0.77
CA ILE A 80 1.61 -7.33 0.12
C ILE A 80 0.65 -6.16 0.38
N GLU A 81 0.44 -5.81 1.65
CA GLU A 81 -0.34 -4.62 2.00
C GLU A 81 0.58 -3.42 2.17
N PHE A 82 0.21 -2.30 1.54
CA PHE A 82 0.81 -1.00 1.75
C PHE A 82 -0.15 -0.13 2.54
N SER A 83 0.32 0.46 3.63
CA SER A 83 -0.51 1.28 4.51
C SER A 83 0.29 2.42 5.10
N GLY A 84 -0.37 3.26 5.90
CA GLY A 84 0.32 4.25 6.70
C GLY A 84 -0.44 4.59 7.97
N SER A 85 -0.04 5.67 8.62
CA SER A 85 -0.68 6.19 9.83
C SER A 85 -2.09 6.71 9.57
N PHE A 86 -2.85 6.84 10.66
CA PHE A 86 -4.26 7.20 10.58
C PHE A 86 -4.49 8.55 9.93
N GLU A 87 -3.69 9.56 10.22
CA GLU A 87 -3.89 10.89 9.65
C GLU A 87 -3.64 10.93 8.13
N LEU A 88 -2.86 9.97 7.60
CA LEU A 88 -2.61 9.80 6.17
C LEU A 88 -3.71 8.97 5.47
N PHE A 89 -4.23 7.91 6.10
CA PHE A 89 -5.05 6.88 5.42
C PHE A 89 -6.51 6.78 5.91
N SER A 90 -6.87 7.37 7.05
CA SER A 90 -8.23 7.29 7.65
C SER A 90 -9.28 8.20 7.05
N SER A 91 -8.88 9.02 6.09
CA SER A 91 -9.79 9.89 5.36
C SER A 91 -9.71 9.50 3.90
N TRP A 92 -10.28 8.36 3.54
CA TRP A 92 -10.40 7.86 2.16
C TRP A 92 -10.60 8.98 1.13
N PHE A 93 -11.57 9.88 1.39
CA PHE A 93 -11.87 10.99 0.50
C PHE A 93 -10.66 11.89 0.25
N ARG A 94 -9.75 12.09 1.23
CA ARG A 94 -8.50 12.84 1.09
C ARG A 94 -7.51 12.15 0.16
N PHE A 95 -7.42 10.82 0.22
CA PHE A 95 -6.56 10.10 -0.73
C PHE A 95 -7.13 10.32 -2.15
N ALA A 96 -8.44 10.23 -2.30
CA ALA A 96 -9.14 10.50 -3.56
C ALA A 96 -9.38 12.01 -3.87
N ASP A 97 -8.91 12.94 -3.04
CA ASP A 97 -9.15 14.39 -3.20
C ASP A 97 -8.08 15.02 -4.09
N LYS A 98 -8.52 15.83 -5.05
CA LYS A 98 -7.62 16.62 -5.90
C LYS A 98 -6.86 17.68 -5.10
N GLU A 99 -7.44 18.24 -4.05
CA GLU A 99 -6.79 19.25 -3.20
C GLU A 99 -5.61 18.67 -2.42
N GLN A 100 -5.63 17.37 -2.10
CA GLN A 100 -4.56 16.65 -1.41
C GLN A 100 -3.68 15.83 -2.36
N SER A 101 -3.85 16.01 -3.67
CA SER A 101 -3.29 15.13 -4.69
C SER A 101 -1.77 15.02 -4.65
N GLU A 102 -1.03 16.05 -4.24
CA GLU A 102 0.43 16.00 -4.20
C GLU A 102 0.97 14.99 -3.19
N LEU A 103 0.47 15.03 -1.94
CA LEU A 103 0.85 14.08 -0.89
C LEU A 103 0.48 12.65 -1.29
N THR A 104 -0.77 12.46 -1.73
CA THR A 104 -1.28 11.18 -2.21
C THR A 104 -0.43 10.64 -3.36
N ASN A 105 -0.12 11.47 -4.36
CA ASN A 105 0.70 11.07 -5.49
C ASN A 105 2.13 10.73 -5.07
N GLY A 106 2.69 11.45 -4.09
CA GLY A 106 3.99 11.13 -3.49
C GLY A 106 4.02 9.74 -2.87
N ILE A 107 3.07 9.45 -1.98
CA ILE A 107 2.94 8.14 -1.34
C ILE A 107 2.70 7.03 -2.37
N ARG A 108 1.77 7.24 -3.31
CA ARG A 108 1.52 6.31 -4.42
C ARG A 108 2.76 6.03 -5.25
N LYS A 109 3.59 7.05 -5.53
CA LYS A 109 4.87 6.86 -6.24
C LYS A 109 5.83 5.97 -5.45
N VAL A 110 5.92 6.12 -4.14
CA VAL A 110 6.75 5.26 -3.27
C VAL A 110 6.27 3.81 -3.34
N PHE A 111 4.97 3.56 -3.12
CA PHE A 111 4.41 2.20 -3.15
C PHE A 111 4.49 1.56 -4.53
N ARG A 112 4.15 2.31 -5.60
CA ARG A 112 4.32 1.84 -6.98
C ARG A 112 5.77 1.50 -7.29
N LYS A 113 6.74 2.26 -6.77
CA LYS A 113 8.16 1.97 -6.97
C LYS A 113 8.56 0.67 -6.28
N ILE A 114 8.13 0.45 -5.03
CA ILE A 114 8.36 -0.81 -4.31
C ILE A 114 7.74 -1.98 -5.07
N ALA A 115 6.47 -1.85 -5.48
CA ALA A 115 5.76 -2.88 -6.23
C ALA A 115 6.45 -3.22 -7.57
N SER A 116 6.90 -2.20 -8.30
CA SER A 116 7.63 -2.35 -9.57
C SER A 116 8.97 -3.08 -9.39
N GLU A 117 9.77 -2.74 -8.37
CA GLU A 117 11.03 -3.43 -8.06
C GLU A 117 10.80 -4.85 -7.54
N TYR A 118 9.67 -5.07 -6.85
CA TYR A 118 9.28 -6.40 -6.39
C TYR A 118 8.87 -7.32 -7.56
N GLY A 119 8.31 -6.75 -8.63
CA GLY A 119 7.71 -7.50 -9.74
C GLY A 119 6.18 -7.63 -9.65
N ILE A 120 5.52 -6.89 -8.75
CA ILE A 120 4.05 -6.79 -8.69
C ILE A 120 3.58 -5.92 -9.85
N SER A 121 2.73 -6.44 -10.72
CA SER A 121 2.21 -5.74 -11.90
C SER A 121 1.03 -4.81 -11.63
N GLU A 122 0.29 -5.03 -10.53
CA GLU A 122 -0.93 -4.30 -10.22
C GLU A 122 -1.02 -3.98 -8.72
N LEU A 123 -1.35 -2.73 -8.42
CA LEU A 123 -1.78 -2.29 -7.09
C LEU A 123 -3.29 -2.02 -7.12
N ILE A 124 -4.01 -2.56 -6.14
CA ILE A 124 -5.46 -2.36 -6.00
C ILE A 124 -5.70 -1.45 -4.80
N TYR A 125 -6.46 -0.39 -5.02
CA TYR A 125 -6.84 0.62 -4.02
C TYR A 125 -8.34 0.54 -3.78
N PHE A 126 -8.74 0.40 -2.52
CA PHE A 126 -10.14 0.31 -2.11
C PHE A 126 -10.30 0.76 -0.67
N SER A 127 -11.53 1.04 -0.24
CA SER A 127 -11.79 1.44 1.15
C SER A 127 -12.12 0.22 2.01
N GLU A 128 -11.97 0.32 3.33
CA GLU A 128 -12.40 -0.73 4.26
C GLU A 128 -13.90 -1.06 4.16
N TRP A 129 -14.74 -0.13 3.71
CA TRP A 129 -16.16 -0.42 3.46
C TRP A 129 -16.39 -1.24 2.19
N PHE A 130 -15.45 -1.21 1.24
CA PHE A 130 -15.48 -2.09 0.10
C PHE A 130 -15.14 -3.52 0.52
N PHE A 131 -14.13 -3.70 1.37
CA PHE A 131 -13.71 -4.97 1.96
C PHE A 131 -12.73 -4.64 3.08
N GLU A 132 -12.78 -5.30 4.24
CA GLU A 132 -11.88 -5.00 5.35
C GLU A 132 -10.78 -6.06 5.46
N LEU A 133 -9.53 -5.72 5.10
CA LEU A 133 -8.39 -6.65 5.21
C LEU A 133 -8.16 -7.23 6.63
N VAL A 134 -8.69 -6.63 7.69
CA VAL A 134 -8.60 -7.21 9.03
C VAL A 134 -9.41 -8.50 9.14
N GLU A 135 -10.51 -8.63 8.39
CA GLU A 135 -11.35 -9.82 8.39
C GLU A 135 -10.56 -11.03 7.88
N ILE A 136 -9.63 -10.83 6.92
CA ILE A 136 -8.70 -11.87 6.47
C ILE A 136 -7.74 -12.29 7.60
N ARG A 137 -7.21 -11.33 8.36
CA ARG A 137 -6.31 -11.62 9.48
C ARG A 137 -7.01 -12.30 10.65
N ASN A 138 -8.31 -12.05 10.81
CA ASN A 138 -9.15 -12.66 11.84
C ASN A 138 -9.78 -13.99 11.40
N GLU A 139 -9.47 -14.47 10.19
CA GLU A 139 -10.06 -15.69 9.60
C GLU A 139 -11.59 -15.61 9.42
N GLU A 140 -12.15 -14.40 9.31
CA GLU A 140 -13.58 -14.15 9.07
C GLU A 140 -13.93 -14.10 7.58
N GLU A 141 -12.98 -13.67 6.75
CA GLU A 141 -13.07 -13.63 5.28
C GLU A 141 -11.76 -14.14 4.66
N THR A 142 -11.75 -14.45 3.37
CA THR A 142 -10.57 -14.94 2.64
C THR A 142 -10.11 -13.98 1.55
N PHE A 143 -8.90 -14.21 1.03
CA PHE A 143 -8.44 -13.48 -0.16
C PHE A 143 -9.34 -13.77 -1.37
N GLU A 144 -9.83 -15.00 -1.48
CA GLU A 144 -10.74 -15.43 -2.53
C GLU A 144 -12.06 -14.65 -2.49
N ASP A 145 -12.59 -14.34 -1.30
CA ASP A 145 -13.80 -13.54 -1.12
C ASP A 145 -13.61 -12.10 -1.63
N LEU A 146 -12.46 -11.48 -1.35
CA LEU A 146 -12.08 -10.17 -1.91
C LEU A 146 -12.03 -10.23 -3.45
N MET A 147 -11.36 -11.24 -4.01
CA MET A 147 -11.23 -11.39 -5.46
C MET A 147 -12.58 -11.69 -6.12
N GLU A 148 -13.46 -12.43 -5.46
CA GLU A 148 -14.83 -12.66 -5.90
C GLU A 148 -15.63 -11.36 -5.92
N ARG A 149 -15.52 -10.51 -4.89
CA ARG A 149 -16.18 -9.20 -4.85
C ARG A 149 -15.72 -8.31 -6.02
N ILE A 150 -14.42 -8.24 -6.29
CA ILE A 150 -13.88 -7.50 -7.44
C ILE A 150 -14.45 -8.03 -8.76
N LYS A 151 -14.51 -9.36 -8.92
CA LYS A 151 -14.99 -10.03 -10.14
C LYS A 151 -16.49 -9.87 -10.36
N ASN A 152 -17.30 -9.95 -9.30
CA ASN A 152 -18.75 -9.90 -9.37
C ASN A 152 -19.28 -8.47 -9.55
N TYR A 153 -18.49 -7.45 -9.18
CA TYR A 153 -18.87 -6.04 -9.29
C TYR A 153 -17.89 -5.22 -10.15
N PRO A 154 -17.71 -5.56 -11.44
CA PRO A 154 -16.79 -4.83 -12.32
C PRO A 154 -17.22 -3.37 -12.56
N GLY A 155 -18.51 -3.05 -12.38
CA GLY A 155 -19.04 -1.68 -12.48
C GLY A 155 -18.58 -0.75 -11.36
N LEU A 156 -17.97 -1.28 -10.29
CA LEU A 156 -17.38 -0.50 -9.20
C LEU A 156 -15.91 -0.14 -9.46
N LYS A 157 -15.34 -0.59 -10.59
CA LYS A 157 -13.99 -0.21 -11.01
C LYS A 157 -13.98 1.21 -11.56
N ARG A 158 -13.00 2.01 -11.16
CA ARG A 158 -12.74 3.34 -11.75
C ARG A 158 -11.47 3.37 -12.58
N GLU A 159 -11.44 4.31 -13.52
CA GLU A 159 -10.28 4.60 -14.38
C GLU A 159 -9.33 5.64 -13.77
N ASP A 160 -9.84 6.49 -12.88
CA ASP A 160 -9.06 7.47 -12.13
C ASP A 160 -9.16 7.14 -10.64
N PHE A 161 -8.05 7.36 -9.94
CA PHE A 161 -7.96 7.24 -8.51
C PHE A 161 -8.64 8.41 -7.79
N PHE A 162 -8.55 9.62 -8.35
CA PHE A 162 -9.19 10.79 -7.74
C PHE A 162 -10.70 10.77 -7.97
N GLY A 163 -11.47 11.00 -6.90
CA GLY A 163 -12.92 10.88 -6.89
C GLY A 163 -13.47 9.47 -6.73
N LEU A 164 -12.66 8.51 -6.28
CA LEU A 164 -13.07 7.14 -5.93
C LEU A 164 -14.06 7.15 -4.75
N GLU A 165 -15.19 6.47 -4.87
CA GLU A 165 -16.18 6.33 -3.79
C GLU A 165 -15.84 5.16 -2.85
N SER A 166 -16.41 5.12 -1.65
CA SER A 166 -16.04 4.14 -0.61
C SER A 166 -16.33 2.68 -0.98
N ASN A 167 -17.28 2.44 -1.87
CA ASN A 167 -17.63 1.11 -2.38
C ASN A 167 -17.01 0.85 -3.78
N GLU A 168 -16.09 1.69 -4.23
CA GLU A 168 -15.40 1.54 -5.51
C GLU A 168 -13.95 1.10 -5.29
N TYR A 169 -13.34 0.62 -6.38
CA TYR A 169 -11.93 0.27 -6.39
C TYR A 169 -11.21 0.79 -7.63
N TYR A 170 -9.92 1.02 -7.48
CA TYR A 170 -9.03 1.47 -8.55
C TYR A 170 -7.85 0.51 -8.69
N VAL A 171 -7.47 0.20 -9.93
CA VAL A 171 -6.33 -0.65 -10.24
C VAL A 171 -5.27 0.19 -10.92
N GLU A 172 -4.10 0.30 -10.29
CA GLU A 172 -2.92 0.94 -10.85
C GLU A 172 -2.00 -0.12 -11.44
N THR A 173 -1.77 -0.06 -12.75
CA THR A 173 -0.74 -0.87 -13.39
C THR A 173 0.64 -0.31 -13.08
N THR A 174 1.56 -1.19 -12.69
CA THR A 174 2.98 -0.85 -12.55
C THR A 174 3.74 -1.34 -13.79
N SER A 175 4.98 -0.87 -13.96
CA SER A 175 5.91 -1.45 -14.92
C SER A 175 6.96 -2.24 -14.14
N PRO A 176 6.78 -3.54 -13.90
CA PRO A 176 7.80 -4.37 -13.25
C PRO A 176 9.15 -4.18 -13.92
N VAL A 177 10.20 -3.96 -13.12
CA VAL A 177 11.56 -4.00 -13.66
C VAL A 177 11.82 -5.45 -14.04
N ALA A 178 12.06 -5.72 -15.33
CA ALA A 178 12.32 -7.08 -15.81
C ALA A 178 13.40 -7.73 -14.95
N ASN A 179 13.03 -8.83 -14.26
CA ASN A 179 13.86 -9.51 -13.28
C ASN A 179 15.29 -9.73 -13.82
N ASN A 180 16.26 -9.01 -13.24
CA ASN A 180 17.65 -9.45 -13.19
C ASN A 180 17.91 -10.05 -11.80
N VAL A 181 17.07 -11.01 -11.41
CA VAL A 181 17.33 -11.91 -10.28
C VAL A 181 17.55 -13.29 -10.85
#